data_AF-A0A7V3BIF2-F1
#
_entry.id   AF-A0A7V3BIF2-F1
#
_cell.length_a   1.000
_cell.length_b   1.000
_cell.length_c   1.000
_cell.angle_alpha   90.00
_cell.angle_beta   90.00
_cell.angle_gamma   90.00
#
_symmetry.space_group_name_H-M   'P 1'
#
loop_
_entity.id
_entity.type
_entity.pdbx_description
1 polymer ?
#
loop_
_entity_poly.entity_id
_entity_poly.type
_entity_poly.pdbx_seq_one_letter_code
_entity_poly.pdbx_strand_id
1 'polypeptide(L)' 'MKRVARDIMNPKVIIIANTMDLREVAKIFVEEGITGAPVVDDMGHPRRHGPPHWSHFPDRLGRA' A
#
# COMPACT_ATOMS: atom_id res chain seq x y z
N MET A 1 -9.03 -20.07 -19.74
CA MET A 1 -9.80 -19.48 -18.61
C MET A 1 -9.03 -18.28 -18.09
N LYS A 2 -9.65 -17.09 -17.99
CA LYS A 2 -8.97 -15.85 -17.57
C LYS A 2 -8.99 -15.76 -16.04
N ARG A 3 -7.81 -15.67 -15.40
CA ARG A 3 -7.71 -15.37 -13.96
C ARG A 3 -7.70 -13.85 -13.76
N VAL A 4 -8.42 -13.37 -12.75
CA VAL A 4 -8.36 -11.98 -12.29
C VAL A 4 -7.46 -11.86 -11.07
N ALA A 5 -7.00 -10.65 -10.75
CA ALA A 5 -6.14 -10.42 -9.58
C ALA A 5 -6.76 -10.99 -8.29
N ARG A 6 -8.08 -10.86 -8.13
CA ARG A 6 -8.84 -11.40 -6.99
C ARG A 6 -8.69 -12.91 -6.81
N ASP A 7 -8.38 -13.66 -7.87
CA ASP A 7 -8.23 -15.11 -7.81
C ASP A 7 -6.88 -15.55 -7.23
N ILE A 8 -5.90 -14.64 -7.16
CA ILE A 8 -4.49 -14.95 -6.81
C ILE A 8 -4.03 -14.16 -5.58
N MET A 9 -4.53 -12.93 -5.38
CA MET A 9 -4.11 -12.09 -4.27
C MET A 9 -4.46 -12.72 -2.91
N ASN A 10 -3.51 -12.67 -1.98
CA ASN A 10 -3.78 -13.01 -0.58
C ASN A 10 -4.71 -11.96 0.04
N PRO A 11 -5.93 -12.33 0.50
CA PRO A 11 -6.86 -11.37 1.11
C PRO A 11 -6.49 -10.99 2.54
N LYS A 12 -5.61 -11.76 3.20
CA LYS A 12 -5.15 -11.50 4.57
C LYS A 12 -3.84 -10.73 4.51
N VAL A 13 -3.95 -9.41 4.47
CA VAL A 13 -2.81 -8.49 4.42
C VAL A 13 -2.60 -7.83 5.78
N ILE A 14 -1.34 -7.64 6.14
CA ILE A 14 -0.94 -6.81 7.28
C ILE A 14 -1.06 -5.34 6.86
N ILE A 15 -1.69 -4.52 7.70
CA ILE A 15 -1.86 -3.07 7.50
C ILE A 15 -1.09 -2.31 8.56
N ILE A 16 -0.60 -1.12 8.22
CA ILE A 16 0.05 -0.22 9.17
C ILE A 16 -0.70 1.11 9.24
N ALA A 17 -0.78 1.70 10.43
CA ALA A 17 -1.44 3.00 10.62
C ALA A 17 -0.54 4.14 10.11
N ASN A 18 -1.15 5.20 9.60
CA ASN A 18 -0.43 6.39 9.12
C ASN A 18 0.25 7.21 10.23
N THR A 19 -0.04 6.90 11.49
CA THR A 19 0.54 7.47 12.72
C THR A 19 1.59 6.58 13.37
N MET A 20 1.80 5.35 12.87
CA MET A 20 2.74 4.39 13.46
C MET A 20 4.19 4.88 13.34
N ASP A 21 5.01 4.64 14.37
CA ASP A 21 6.41 5.02 14.34
C ASP A 21 7.19 4.19 13.31
N LEU A 22 8.15 4.83 12.64
CA LEU A 22 8.94 4.19 11.59
C LEU A 22 9.72 2.96 12.10
N ARG A 23 10.21 2.98 13.34
CA ARG A 23 10.94 1.85 13.93
C ARG A 23 10.02 0.67 14.17
N GLU A 24 8.77 0.92 14.57
CA GLU A 24 7.76 -0.13 14.75
C GLU A 24 7.38 -0.74 13.39
N VAL A 25 7.18 0.08 12.36
CA VAL A 25 6.94 -0.39 10.99
C VAL A 25 8.11 -1.25 10.49
N ALA A 26 9.35 -0.80 10.68
CA ALA A 26 10.54 -1.55 10.26
C ALA A 26 10.64 -2.91 10.98
N LYS A 27 10.31 -2.94 12.28
CA LYS A 27 10.26 -4.18 13.06
C LYS A 27 9.24 -5.16 12.48
N ILE A 28 8.02 -4.70 12.19
CA ILE A 28 6.97 -5.53 11.57
C ILE A 28 7.46 -6.14 10.25
N PHE A 29 8.12 -5.36 9.39
CA PHE A 29 8.59 -5.86 8.10
C PHE A 29 9.62 -6.98 8.24
N VAL A 30 10.53 -6.86 9.20
CA VAL A 30 11.53 -7.88 9.49
C VAL A 30 10.90 -9.12 10.13
N GLU A 31 10.04 -8.95 11.13
CA GLU A 31 9.41 -10.06 11.87
C GLU A 31 8.44 -10.87 10.99
N GLU A 32 7.65 -10.20 10.16
CA GLU A 32 6.66 -10.83 9.27
C GLU A 32 7.25 -11.22 7.91
N GLY A 33 8.52 -10.88 7.64
CA GLY A 33 9.19 -11.20 6.37
C GLY A 33 8.55 -10.54 5.14
N ILE A 34 7.97 -9.35 5.30
CA ILE A 34 7.28 -8.62 4.24
C ILE A 34 8.08 -7.40 3.78
N THR A 35 7.93 -7.03 2.50
CA THR A 35 8.62 -5.88 1.90
C THR A 35 7.77 -4.61 1.88
N GLY A 36 6.49 -4.70 2.24
CA GLY A 36 5.57 -3.58 2.26
C GLY A 36 4.20 -3.96 2.83
N ALA A 37 3.49 -2.93 3.29
CA ALA A 37 2.14 -3.03 3.82
C ALA A 37 1.32 -1.80 3.37
N PRO A 38 0.00 -1.93 3.14
CA PRO A 38 -0.87 -0.78 2.95
C PRO A 38 -0.85 0.12 4.19
N VAL A 39 -0.68 1.42 3.97
CA VAL A 39 -0.81 2.45 5.01
C VAL A 39 -2.25 2.91 5.05
N VAL A 40 -2.91 2.81 6.21
CA VAL A 40 -4.31 3.21 6.37
C VAL A 40 -4.48 4.38 7.34
N ASP A 41 -5.57 5.13 7.19
CA ASP A 41 -6.04 6.10 8.19
C ASP A 41 -6.82 5.42 9.34
N ASP A 42 -7.28 6.23 10.31
CA ASP A 42 -8.00 5.74 11.49
C ASP A 42 -9.35 5.09 11.16
N MET A 43 -9.89 5.34 9.96
CA MET A 43 -11.11 4.70 9.44
C MET A 43 -10.80 3.41 8.66
N GLY A 44 -9.53 3.02 8.57
CA GLY A 44 -9.08 1.86 7.83
C GLY A 44 -8.99 2.07 6.31
N HIS A 45 -9.09 3.31 5.83
CA HIS A 45 -8.96 3.58 4.40
C HIS A 45 -7.48 3.66 4.00
N PRO A 46 -7.07 3.01 2.90
CA PRO A 46 -5.72 3.20 2.36
C PRO A 46 -5.46 4.67 2.07
N ARG A 47 -4.28 5.17 2.45
CA ARG A 47 -3.90 6.53 2.08
C ARG A 47 -3.88 6.60 0.56
N ARG A 48 -4.74 7.42 -0.03
CA ARG A 48 -4.60 7.77 -1.44
C ARG A 48 -3.27 8.50 -1.57
N HIS A 49 -2.29 7.86 -2.18
CA HIS A 49 -1.10 8.55 -2.65
C HIS A 49 -1.58 9.52 -3.74
N GLY A 50 -1.79 10.78 -3.36
CA GLY A 50 -2.18 11.84 -4.27
C GLY A 50 -2.29 13.18 -3.54
N PRO A 51 -1.21 13.95 -3.42
CA PRO A 51 -1.30 15.38 -3.17
C PRO A 51 -1.82 16.11 -4.44
N PRO A 52 -2.46 17.29 -4.27
CA PRO A 52 -2.99 18.09 -5.38
C PRO A 52 -1.92 18.54 -6.40
N HIS A 53 -0.63 18.52 -6.05
CA HIS A 53 0.47 18.90 -6.95
C HIS A 53 0.92 17.79 -7.91
N TRP A 54 0.44 16.54 -7.77
CA TRP A 54 0.76 15.46 -8.72
C TRP A 54 0.07 15.59 -10.07
N SER A 55 -0.71 16.64 -10.30
CA SER A 55 -1.19 17.05 -11.63
C SER A 55 -0.07 17.53 -12.57
N HIS A 56 1.14 17.76 -12.08
CA HIS A 56 2.30 18.22 -12.88
C HIS A 56 3.25 17.09 -13.29
N PHE A 57 2.93 15.83 -13.01
CA PHE A 57 3.62 14.71 -13.62
C PHE A 57 2.88 14.33 -14.91
N PRO A 58 3.33 14.79 -16.11
CA PRO A 58 2.84 14.21 -17.33
C PRO A 58 3.24 12.73 -17.33
N ASP A 59 2.27 11.86 -17.52
CA ASP A 59 2.45 10.49 -17.98
C ASP A 59 2.99 9.45 -16.98
N ARG A 60 2.29 9.24 -15.86
CA ARG A 60 2.26 7.92 -15.17
C ARG A 60 1.06 7.05 -15.54
N LEU A 61 0.40 7.34 -16.65
CA LEU A 61 -0.44 6.38 -17.38
C LEU A 61 0.22 6.02 -18.73
N GLY A 62 1.55 5.90 -18.72
CA GLY A 62 2.25 5.12 -19.74
C GLY A 62 1.86 3.67 -19.57
N ARG A 63 1.02 3.18 -20.48
CA ARG A 63 0.91 1.75 -20.75
C ARG A 63 2.32 1.17 -20.87
N ALA A 64 2.60 0.14 -20.08
CA ALA A 64 3.55 -0.91 -20.36
C ALA A 64 2.83 -2.23 -20.02
#